data_AF-A0A2P5EFK8-F1
#
_entry.id   AF-A0A2P5EFK8-F1
#
_cell.length_a   1.000
_cell.length_b   1.000
_cell.length_c   1.000
_cell.angle_alpha   90.00
_cell.angle_beta   90.00
_cell.angle_gamma   90.00
#
_symmetry.space_group_name_H-M   'P 1'
#
loop_
_entity.id
_entity.type
_entity.pdbx_description
1 polymer ?
#
loop_
_entity_poly.entity_id
_entity_poly.type
_entity_poly.pdbx_seq_one_letter_code
_entity_poly.pdbx_strand_id
1 'polypeptide(L)'
;MEEDPNSTLVDPWNGTKQESFRKALKEAIMSGFALTEAANGAKRFRTKETKVSAVNTIYSLLQCTPDLSSEQCERCLKDAIGLIPLCCDGKEGATILLPSCNVRYEMFPFYNQTSNSKETKPKG
;
A
#
# COMPACT_ATOMS: atom_id res chain seq x y z
N MET A 1 -20.61 -13.11 -19.32
CA MET A 1 -20.20 -12.87 -17.92
C MET A 1 -18.98 -12.01 -18.00
N GLU A 2 -19.09 -10.73 -17.68
CA GLU A 2 -17.90 -9.93 -17.40
C GLU A 2 -17.43 -10.38 -16.02
N GLU A 3 -16.25 -10.99 -15.95
CA GLU A 3 -15.58 -11.19 -14.67
C GLU A 3 -15.31 -9.79 -14.10
N ASP A 4 -15.73 -9.52 -12.86
CA ASP A 4 -15.34 -8.30 -12.18
C ASP A 4 -13.81 -8.32 -12.10
N PRO A 5 -13.10 -7.40 -12.79
CA PRO A 5 -11.64 -7.47 -12.84
C PRO A 5 -11.02 -7.05 -11.50
N ASN A 6 -11.85 -6.63 -10.54
CA ASN A 6 -11.43 -6.28 -9.20
C ASN A 6 -11.46 -7.52 -8.31
N SER A 7 -10.36 -7.76 -7.60
CA SER A 7 -10.29 -8.84 -6.61
C SER A 7 -9.75 -8.31 -5.29
N THR A 8 -10.24 -8.89 -4.19
CA THR A 8 -9.77 -8.58 -2.85
C THR A 8 -9.39 -9.87 -2.14
N LEU A 9 -8.17 -9.90 -1.62
CA LEU A 9 -7.69 -10.96 -0.73
C LEU A 9 -7.62 -10.38 0.69
N VAL A 10 -8.24 -11.04 1.66
CA VAL A 10 -8.37 -10.53 3.01
C VAL A 10 -7.90 -11.59 3.99
N ASP A 11 -7.07 -11.19 4.95
CA ASP A 11 -6.67 -12.10 6.01
C ASP A 11 -7.86 -12.44 6.93
N PRO A 12 -7.92 -13.69 7.45
CA PRO A 12 -9.00 -14.07 8.36
C PRO A 12 -8.94 -13.31 9.70
N TRP A 13 -7.76 -12.81 10.08
CA TRP A 13 -7.49 -12.19 11.37
C TRP A 13 -7.98 -10.74 11.47
N ASN A 14 -8.66 -10.44 12.58
CA ASN A 14 -9.10 -9.09 12.92
C ASN A 14 -8.03 -8.38 13.77
N GLY A 15 -7.87 -7.08 13.54
CA GLY A 15 -6.96 -6.19 14.25
C GLY A 15 -7.09 -6.24 15.76
N THR A 16 -6.01 -6.59 16.44
CA THR A 16 -5.91 -6.58 17.92
C THR A 16 -6.17 -5.21 18.57
N LYS A 17 -6.10 -4.10 17.81
CA LYS A 17 -6.46 -2.73 18.23
C LYS A 17 -7.05 -1.90 17.08
N GLN A 18 -8.34 -2.09 16.80
CA GLN A 18 -9.00 -1.55 15.62
C GLN A 18 -8.82 -0.04 15.39
N GLU A 19 -8.96 0.84 16.39
CA GLU A 19 -8.91 2.29 16.14
C GLU A 19 -7.50 2.81 15.82
N SER A 20 -6.50 2.47 16.65
CA SER A 20 -5.11 2.87 16.41
C SER A 20 -4.57 2.27 15.11
N PHE A 21 -4.94 1.02 14.81
CA PHE A 21 -4.60 0.38 13.54
C PHE A 21 -5.25 1.09 12.36
N ARG A 22 -6.56 1.37 12.40
CA ARG A 22 -7.27 2.09 11.33
C ARG A 22 -6.64 3.46 11.05
N LYS A 23 -6.25 4.19 12.11
CA LYS A 23 -5.57 5.48 11.98
C LYS A 23 -4.19 5.31 11.32
N ALA A 24 -3.38 4.39 11.82
CA ALA A 24 -2.04 4.14 11.29
C ALA A 24 -2.09 3.62 9.84
N LEU A 25 -3.04 2.75 9.50
CA LEU A 25 -3.24 2.24 8.15
C LEU A 25 -3.60 3.38 7.19
N LYS A 26 -4.55 4.25 7.58
CA LYS A 26 -4.87 5.45 6.78
C LYS A 26 -3.63 6.32 6.57
N GLU A 27 -2.82 6.56 7.59
CA GLU A 27 -1.57 7.32 7.43
C GLU A 27 -0.54 6.62 6.52
N ALA A 28 -0.48 5.28 6.57
CA ALA A 28 0.42 4.49 5.75
C ALA A 28 0.10 4.64 4.25
N ILE A 29 -1.18 4.52 3.88
CA ILE A 29 -1.59 4.40 2.47
C ILE A 29 -2.27 5.66 1.91
N MET A 30 -2.89 6.51 2.73
CA MET A 30 -3.58 7.75 2.29
C MET A 30 -2.73 9.01 2.43
N SER A 31 -1.45 8.91 2.82
CA SER A 31 -0.59 10.09 2.76
C SER A 31 -0.38 10.51 1.31
N GLY A 32 -0.72 11.76 0.96
CA GLY A 32 -0.61 12.28 -0.41
C GLY A 32 0.79 12.08 -1.00
N PHE A 33 1.82 12.19 -0.15
CA PHE A 33 3.20 11.89 -0.51
C PHE A 33 3.41 10.44 -0.98
N ALA A 34 2.83 9.43 -0.30
CA ALA A 34 2.96 8.03 -0.71
C ALA A 34 2.27 7.75 -2.06
N LEU A 35 1.10 8.36 -2.30
CA LEU A 35 0.39 8.26 -3.58
C LEU A 35 1.21 8.89 -4.71
N THR A 36 1.70 10.10 -4.50
CA THR A 36 2.52 10.83 -5.48
C THR A 36 3.85 10.13 -5.76
N GLU A 37 4.51 9.54 -4.76
CA GLU A 37 5.74 8.78 -4.96
C GLU A 37 5.50 7.46 -5.70
N ALA A 38 4.42 6.75 -5.39
CA ALA A 38 4.03 5.56 -6.15
C ALA A 38 3.70 5.91 -7.61
N ALA A 39 3.02 7.03 -7.85
CA ALA A 39 2.61 7.47 -9.17
C ALA A 39 3.75 7.99 -10.06
N ASN A 40 4.68 8.74 -9.47
CA ASN A 40 5.79 9.39 -10.19
C ASN A 40 7.10 8.59 -10.16
N GLY A 41 7.20 7.57 -9.31
CA GLY A 41 8.41 6.75 -9.22
C GLY A 41 8.67 5.96 -10.49
N ALA A 42 9.93 5.86 -10.92
CA ALA A 42 10.31 5.10 -12.13
C ALA A 42 9.83 3.63 -12.12
N LYS A 43 9.71 3.03 -10.93
CA LYS A 43 9.22 1.66 -10.74
C LYS A 43 7.71 1.57 -10.49
N ARG A 44 7.01 2.71 -10.41
CA ARG A 44 5.56 2.82 -10.19
C ARG A 44 5.04 2.11 -8.95
N PHE A 45 5.86 2.06 -7.91
CA PHE A 45 5.45 1.54 -6.62
C PHE A 45 6.11 2.29 -5.48
N ARG A 46 5.48 2.21 -4.30
CA ARG A 46 6.03 2.66 -3.03
C ARG A 46 5.74 1.63 -1.95
N THR A 47 6.72 1.37 -1.10
CA THR A 47 6.53 0.65 0.16
C THR A 47 6.66 1.58 1.36
N LYS A 48 5.97 1.26 2.46
CA LYS A 48 6.08 2.02 3.72
C LYS A 48 5.84 1.12 4.92
N GLU A 49 6.69 1.29 5.93
CA GLU A 49 6.54 0.71 7.25
C GLU A 49 5.98 1.75 8.21
N THR A 50 4.88 1.42 8.88
CA THR A 50 4.21 2.31 9.83
C THR A 50 4.09 1.61 11.17
N LYS A 51 4.83 2.12 12.18
CA LYS A 51 4.77 1.57 13.54
C LYS A 51 3.42 1.89 14.17
N VAL A 52 2.69 0.85 14.58
CA VAL A 52 1.38 0.97 15.26
C VAL A 52 1.56 0.91 16.77
N SER A 53 2.54 0.12 17.22
CA SER A 53 2.90 -0.03 18.63
C SER A 53 4.39 -0.35 18.75
N ALA A 54 4.86 -0.62 19.98
CA ALA A 54 6.23 -1.08 20.21
C ALA A 54 6.55 -2.42 19.53
N VAL A 55 5.53 -3.24 19.25
CA VAL A 55 5.67 -4.61 18.72
C VAL A 55 4.97 -4.84 17.39
N ASN A 56 4.10 -3.92 16.95
CA ASN A 56 3.34 -4.07 15.71
C ASN A 56 3.74 -2.99 14.69
N THR A 57 4.02 -3.44 13.47
CA THR A 57 4.34 -2.60 12.31
C THR A 57 3.44 -3.01 11.14
N ILE A 58 2.86 -2.02 10.47
CA ILE A 58 2.18 -2.23 9.19
C ILE A 58 3.20 -2.09 8.08
N TYR A 59 3.29 -3.11 7.24
CA TYR A 59 4.00 -3.08 5.97
C TYR A 59 2.97 -2.77 4.89
N SER A 60 3.27 -1.84 3.99
CA SER A 60 2.33 -1.43 2.95
C SER A 60 3.02 -1.27 1.60
N LEU A 61 2.28 -1.56 0.53
CA LEU A 61 2.67 -1.43 -0.86
C LEU A 61 1.54 -0.74 -1.63
N LEU A 62 1.91 0.28 -2.41
CA LEU A 62 1.07 0.90 -3.42
C LEU A 62 1.78 0.73 -4.75
N GLN A 63 1.11 0.18 -5.75
CA GLN A 63 1.70 -0.07 -7.07
C GLN A 63 0.70 0.20 -8.18
N CYS A 64 1.18 0.77 -9.27
CA CYS A 64 0.45 0.93 -10.52
C CYS A 64 1.14 0.20 -11.67
N THR A 65 0.39 -0.07 -12.72
CA THR A 65 0.96 -0.51 -13.99
C THR A 65 1.73 0.65 -14.67
N PRO A 66 2.82 0.37 -15.40
CA PRO A 66 3.72 1.40 -15.88
C PRO A 66 3.19 2.28 -17.02
N ASP A 67 2.10 1.84 -17.66
CA ASP A 67 1.41 2.50 -18.77
C ASP A 67 0.56 3.71 -18.34
N LEU A 68 0.21 3.83 -17.06
CA LEU A 68 -0.63 4.92 -16.56
C LEU A 68 0.10 6.27 -16.49
N SER A 69 -0.60 7.38 -16.70
CA SER A 69 -0.12 8.69 -16.24
C SER A 69 -0.05 8.75 -14.71
N SER A 70 0.67 9.71 -14.14
CA SER A 70 0.71 9.89 -12.69
C SER A 70 -0.68 10.13 -12.09
N GLU A 71 -1.51 10.92 -12.77
CA GLU A 71 -2.88 11.23 -12.34
C GLU A 71 -3.79 10.00 -12.39
N GLN A 72 -3.67 9.17 -13.44
CA GLN A 72 -4.40 7.92 -13.56
C GLN A 72 -3.99 6.92 -12.47
N CYS A 73 -2.69 6.84 -12.17
CA CYS A 73 -2.19 6.01 -11.09
C CYS A 73 -2.72 6.48 -9.72
N GLU A 74 -2.62 7.78 -9.42
CA GLU A 74 -3.14 8.31 -8.16
C GLU A 74 -4.65 8.06 -8.02
N ARG A 75 -5.42 8.20 -9.11
CA ARG A 75 -6.85 7.90 -9.10
C ARG A 75 -7.10 6.43 -8.80
N CYS A 76 -6.44 5.52 -9.51
CA CYS A 76 -6.60 4.07 -9.28
C CYS A 76 -6.27 3.70 -7.83
N LEU A 77 -5.16 4.20 -7.28
CA LEU A 77 -4.78 3.93 -5.90
C LEU A 77 -5.81 4.48 -4.90
N LYS A 78 -6.36 5.68 -5.14
CA LYS A 78 -7.44 6.25 -4.31
C LYS A 78 -8.69 5.37 -4.36
N ASP A 79 -9.07 4.88 -5.54
CA ASP A 79 -10.21 3.99 -5.72
C ASP A 79 -10.00 2.67 -4.97
N ALA A 80 -8.82 2.06 -5.11
CA ALA A 80 -8.46 0.83 -4.39
C ALA A 80 -8.50 1.02 -2.85
N ILE A 81 -7.97 2.14 -2.34
CA ILE A 81 -8.03 2.46 -0.91
C ILE A 81 -9.47 2.72 -0.46
N GLY A 82 -10.29 3.33 -1.32
CA GLY A 82 -11.72 3.58 -1.07
C GLY A 82 -12.53 2.31 -0.83
N LEU A 83 -12.05 1.15 -1.29
CA LEU A 83 -12.69 -0.15 -1.08
C LEU A 83 -12.39 -0.76 0.30
N ILE A 84 -11.32 -0.32 0.99
CA ILE A 84 -10.90 -0.91 2.28
C ILE A 84 -12.01 -0.89 3.33
N PRO A 85 -12.76 0.22 3.55
CA PRO A 85 -13.87 0.23 4.51
C PRO A 85 -15.01 -0.73 4.16
N LEU A 86 -15.12 -1.18 2.91
CA LEU A 86 -16.19 -2.07 2.45
C LEU A 86 -15.79 -3.54 2.56
N CYS A 87 -14.55 -3.89 2.19
CA CYS A 87 -14.10 -5.29 2.13
C CYS A 87 -13.35 -5.76 3.37
N CYS A 88 -12.65 -4.83 4.03
CA CYS A 88 -11.44 -5.15 4.78
C CYS A 88 -11.35 -4.36 6.09
N ASP A 89 -12.46 -3.79 6.54
CA ASP A 89 -12.48 -2.92 7.71
C ASP A 89 -12.04 -3.66 8.98
N GLY A 90 -11.00 -3.13 9.63
CA GLY A 90 -10.43 -3.74 10.83
C GLY A 90 -9.63 -5.02 10.61
N LYS A 91 -9.31 -5.40 9.37
CA LYS A 91 -8.47 -6.56 9.04
C LYS A 91 -6.99 -6.26 9.16
N GLU A 92 -6.19 -7.23 9.60
CA GLU A 92 -4.74 -7.06 9.82
C GLU A 92 -3.93 -7.07 8.53
N GLY A 93 -4.45 -7.74 7.50
CA GLY A 93 -3.87 -7.81 6.17
C GLY A 93 -4.95 -7.82 5.09
N ALA A 94 -4.69 -7.13 3.98
CA ALA A 94 -5.48 -7.25 2.77
C ALA A 94 -4.68 -6.84 1.53
N THR A 95 -5.07 -7.39 0.39
CA THR A 95 -4.64 -6.99 -0.95
C THR A 95 -5.86 -6.64 -1.79
N ILE A 96 -5.91 -5.41 -2.28
CA ILE A 96 -6.94 -4.91 -3.20
C ILE A 96 -6.28 -4.79 -4.56
N LEU A 97 -6.78 -5.55 -5.54
CA LEU A 97 -6.32 -5.56 -6.92
C LEU A 97 -7.39 -4.95 -7.81
N LEU A 98 -7.04 -3.86 -8.49
CA LEU A 98 -7.77 -3.29 -9.61
C LEU A 98 -6.96 -3.56 -10.89
N PRO A 99 -7.57 -3.51 -12.09
CA PRO A 99 -6.88 -3.79 -13.36
C PRO A 99 -5.52 -3.10 -13.53
N SER A 100 -5.39 -1.88 -13.00
CA SER A 100 -4.21 -1.04 -13.20
C SER A 100 -3.45 -0.68 -11.92
N CYS A 101 -3.88 -1.17 -10.75
CA CYS A 101 -3.19 -0.90 -9.50
C CYS A 101 -3.45 -1.92 -8.39
N ASN A 102 -2.55 -1.90 -7.42
CA ASN A 102 -2.46 -2.83 -6.30
C ASN A 102 -2.24 -2.00 -5.02
N VAL A 103 -3.05 -2.28 -4.00
CA VAL A 103 -2.81 -1.83 -2.63
C VAL A 103 -2.75 -3.05 -1.73
N ARG A 104 -1.62 -3.25 -1.06
CA ARG A 104 -1.43 -4.33 -0.10
C ARG A 104 -0.94 -3.80 1.24
N TYR A 105 -1.51 -4.31 2.32
CA TYR A 105 -0.97 -4.11 3.66
C TYR A 105 -0.97 -5.42 4.45
N GLU A 106 0.01 -5.57 5.34
CA GLU A 106 0.18 -6.73 6.20
C GLU A 106 0.81 -6.30 7.54
N MET A 107 0.66 -7.11 8.59
CA MET A 107 1.40 -6.94 9.85
C MET A 107 2.76 -7.65 9.87
N PHE A 108 3.14 -8.30 8.76
CA PHE A 108 4.43 -8.96 8.59
C PHE A 108 5.13 -8.45 7.33
N PRO A 109 6.48 -8.50 7.27
CA PRO A 109 7.21 -8.11 6.06
C PRO A 109 6.88 -9.04 4.88
N PHE A 110 6.56 -8.46 3.72
CA PHE A 110 6.27 -9.21 2.49
C PHE A 110 7.05 -8.70 1.26
N TYR A 111 7.95 -7.73 1.46
CA TYR A 111 8.87 -7.25 0.45
C TYR A 111 10.29 -7.22 1.01
N ASN A 112 11.28 -7.51 0.16
CA ASN A 112 12.67 -7.30 0.53
C ASN A 112 12.97 -5.81 0.50
N GLN A 113 13.52 -5.28 1.58
CA GLN A 113 14.16 -3.98 1.56
C GLN A 113 15.50 -4.12 0.84
N THR A 114 15.54 -3.89 -0.48
CA THR A 114 16.80 -3.41 -1.05
C THR A 114 16.98 -2.01 -0.51
N SER A 115 17.87 -1.84 0.48
CA SER A 115 18.25 -0.53 0.95
C SER A 115 18.71 0.29 -0.25
N ASN A 116 17.94 1.30 -0.65
CA ASN A 116 18.51 2.48 -1.26
C ASN A 116 19.33 3.18 -0.16
N SER A 117 20.40 2.54 0.31
CA SER A 117 21.54 3.29 0.83
C SER A 117 21.90 4.20 -0.32
N LYS A 118 21.70 5.51 -0.15
CA LYS A 118 22.28 6.50 -1.03
C LYS A 118 23.71 6.07 -1.27
N GLU A 119 24.03 5.63 -2.48
CA GLU A 119 25.38 5.32 -2.86
C GLU A 119 26.13 6.64 -2.76
N THR A 120 26.79 6.84 -1.63
CA THR A 120 27.60 8.02 -1.41
C THR A 120 28.86 7.75 -2.20
N LYS A 121 28.84 8.14 -3.47
CA LYS A 121 29.98 8.04 -4.37
C LYS A 121 31.16 8.74 -3.69
N PRO A 122 32.30 8.06 -3.41
CA PRO A 122 33.48 8.73 -2.90
C PRO A 122 33.94 9.75 -3.94
N LYS A 123 34.15 11.00 -3.51
CA LYS A 123 34.91 11.97 -4.31
C LYS A 123 36.36 11.46 -4.34
N GLY A 124 36.92 11.40 -5.54
CA GLY A 124 38.28 10.93 -5.79
C GLY A 124 39.37 11.82 -5.20
#